data_AF-A0A5B9QD80-F1
#
_entry.id   AF-A0A5B9QD80-F1
#
_cell.length_a   1.000
_cell.length_b   1.000
_cell.length_c   1.000
_cell.angle_alpha   90.00
_cell.angle_beta   90.00
_cell.angle_gamma   90.00
#
_symmetry.space_group_name_H-M   'P 1'
#
loop_
_entity.id
_entity.type
_entity.pdbx_description
1 polymer ?
#
loop_
_entity_poly.entity_id
_entity_poly.type
_entity_poly.pdbx_seq_one_letter_code
_entity_poly.pdbx_strand_id
1 'polypeptide(L)'
;MLCHLRVFVLAASVLSPATVVGQLFTDDLSTGTNWTIYQDPDASAVFGFDYSTKGLPPAPNGSDTIGLKFEVNNNAPADANGIVAINSNATYTGQYTFRVDAWLNWAPSGGTIGTGTTEFLGAGVGHDGPLALPLGGSFVYSSEGDAAATDYRLYKEGEQLQSESGQYAAGNVAGSRDSSDPYYTNAFPSFDIATAVPTQGTTGTQPAGAGGFQWMTLNFEVDTVAIGPSGTTTDPGYVRVSMQSANSGNAIIIGTIDNSNGDFTAAPLEGVISLVMFDFFSSVTLNPAFAFGIFDNVQVLDGLVPLVPEGLAGDFDNDSDVDGNDFLVWQRNTSVGSLNDWQTNYGSGVGTSVAATAVPEPSPLLMLLTLAFATLLFRAMPAPNTPNR
;
A
#
# COMPACT_ATOMS: atom_id res chain seq x y z
N MET A 1 -57.44 31.16 -10.23
CA MET A 1 -56.00 31.39 -10.50
C MET A 1 -55.32 31.56 -9.14
N LEU A 2 -55.03 30.44 -8.45
CA LEU A 2 -54.33 30.44 -7.16
C LEU A 2 -52.95 29.84 -7.38
N CYS A 3 -51.93 30.68 -7.27
CA CYS A 3 -50.53 30.34 -7.47
C CYS A 3 -50.00 29.64 -6.21
N HIS A 4 -49.47 28.42 -6.35
CA HIS A 4 -48.87 27.66 -5.26
C HIS A 4 -47.44 28.15 -5.00
N LEU A 5 -47.21 28.75 -3.83
CA LEU A 5 -45.88 29.11 -3.35
C LEU A 5 -45.19 27.85 -2.79
N ARG A 6 -44.19 27.32 -3.51
CA ARG A 6 -43.33 26.24 -3.01
C ARG A 6 -42.16 26.86 -2.24
N VAL A 7 -42.11 26.63 -0.93
CA VAL A 7 -40.95 26.95 -0.09
C VAL A 7 -39.91 25.85 -0.30
N PHE A 8 -38.77 26.19 -0.91
CA PHE A 8 -37.59 25.33 -0.94
C PHE A 8 -36.82 25.56 0.36
N VAL A 9 -36.76 24.53 1.21
CA VAL A 9 -35.82 24.49 2.34
C VAL A 9 -34.48 24.03 1.78
N LEU A 10 -33.51 24.93 1.74
CA LEU A 10 -32.12 24.61 1.40
C LEU A 10 -31.53 23.85 2.59
N ALA A 11 -31.29 22.54 2.44
CA ALA A 11 -30.50 21.80 3.41
C ALA A 11 -29.03 22.20 3.24
N ALA A 12 -28.46 22.87 4.24
CA ALA A 12 -27.02 23.12 4.29
C ALA A 12 -26.32 21.78 4.59
N SER A 13 -25.59 21.25 3.61
CA SER A 13 -24.69 20.12 3.79
C SER A 13 -23.55 20.55 4.71
N VAL A 14 -23.54 20.02 5.93
CA VAL A 14 -22.36 20.08 6.79
C VAL A 14 -21.37 19.08 6.19
N LEU A 15 -20.43 19.58 5.39
CA LEU A 15 -19.25 18.82 5.02
C LEU A 15 -18.50 18.52 6.32
N SER A 16 -18.43 17.25 6.72
CA SER A 16 -17.45 16.81 7.69
C SER A 16 -16.07 17.24 7.18
N PRO A 17 -15.22 17.89 7.99
CA PRO A 17 -13.89 18.22 7.54
C PRO A 17 -13.19 16.90 7.17
N ALA A 18 -12.67 16.82 5.95
CA ALA A 18 -11.73 15.77 5.61
C ALA A 18 -10.62 15.80 6.67
N THR A 19 -10.32 14.66 7.29
CA THR A 19 -9.15 14.53 8.15
C THR A 19 -7.94 14.91 7.30
N VAL A 20 -7.39 16.09 7.54
CA VAL A 20 -6.14 16.49 6.89
C VAL A 20 -5.07 15.63 7.53
N VAL A 21 -4.62 14.61 6.79
CA VAL A 21 -3.40 13.88 7.12
C VAL A 21 -2.26 14.89 7.17
N GLY A 22 -1.56 14.98 8.30
CA GLY A 22 -0.45 15.91 8.46
C GLY A 22 0.74 15.51 7.59
N GLN A 23 1.29 16.42 6.79
CA GLN A 23 2.58 16.21 6.12
C GLN A 23 3.71 16.53 7.11
N LEU A 24 4.54 15.56 7.46
CA LEU A 24 5.68 15.74 8.36
C LEU A 24 6.95 16.13 7.60
N PHE A 25 7.19 15.51 6.45
CA PHE A 25 8.36 15.77 5.62
C PHE A 25 8.05 15.50 4.14
N THR A 26 8.64 16.27 3.23
CA THR A 26 8.60 15.99 1.79
C THR A 26 9.91 16.40 1.14
N ASP A 27 10.37 15.65 0.15
CA ASP A 27 11.58 15.93 -0.62
C ASP A 27 11.43 15.39 -2.04
N ASP A 28 11.69 16.25 -3.04
CA ASP A 28 11.73 15.87 -4.46
C ASP A 28 13.11 15.33 -4.86
N LEU A 29 14.06 15.27 -3.91
CA LEU A 29 15.42 14.77 -4.13
C LEU A 29 16.20 15.57 -5.17
N SER A 30 15.78 16.81 -5.46
CA SER A 30 16.49 17.75 -6.32
C SER A 30 17.85 18.16 -5.76
N THR A 31 18.04 18.06 -4.43
CA THR A 31 19.33 18.28 -3.76
C THR A 31 19.55 17.26 -2.64
N GLY A 32 20.82 16.93 -2.38
CA GLY A 32 21.21 16.03 -1.28
C GLY A 32 21.27 16.69 0.10
N THR A 33 20.72 17.89 0.28
CA THR A 33 20.92 18.71 1.50
C THR A 33 20.47 18.00 2.78
N ASN A 34 19.43 17.17 2.68
CA ASN A 34 18.83 16.47 3.82
C ASN A 34 19.37 15.05 4.03
N TRP A 35 20.34 14.62 3.22
CA TRP A 35 20.69 13.21 3.07
C TRP A 35 22.19 12.97 3.28
N THR A 36 22.49 11.97 4.09
CA THR A 36 23.87 11.47 4.25
C THR A 36 24.01 10.15 3.51
N ILE A 37 25.02 10.06 2.63
CA ILE A 37 25.31 8.84 1.86
C ILE A 37 26.32 7.97 2.61
N TYR A 38 25.98 6.69 2.75
CA TYR A 38 26.91 5.63 3.11
C TYR A 38 26.91 4.60 1.99
N GLN A 39 28.09 4.31 1.46
CA GLN A 39 28.22 3.51 0.24
C GLN A 39 29.52 2.73 0.23
N ASP A 40 29.52 1.58 -0.42
CA ASP A 40 30.73 0.85 -0.76
C ASP A 40 31.48 1.53 -1.94
N PRO A 41 32.75 1.16 -2.21
CA PRO A 41 33.59 1.86 -3.18
C PRO A 41 33.07 1.87 -4.62
N ASP A 42 32.32 0.84 -5.03
CA ASP A 42 31.72 0.74 -6.37
C ASP A 42 30.21 1.02 -6.34
N ALA A 43 29.85 2.09 -5.65
CA ALA A 43 28.51 2.64 -5.65
C ALA A 43 28.54 4.17 -5.80
N SER A 44 27.45 4.75 -6.29
CA SER A 44 27.34 6.20 -6.42
C SER A 44 25.92 6.70 -6.29
N ALA A 45 25.79 7.93 -5.79
CA ALA A 45 24.55 8.66 -5.67
C ALA A 45 24.62 10.00 -6.42
N VAL A 46 23.56 10.34 -7.14
CA VAL A 46 23.40 11.63 -7.82
C VAL A 46 22.00 12.19 -7.53
N PHE A 47 21.93 13.15 -6.61
CA PHE A 47 20.73 13.98 -6.39
C PHE A 47 20.54 14.99 -7.53
N GLY A 48 19.30 15.38 -7.78
CA GLY A 48 18.98 16.31 -8.87
C GLY A 48 19.21 15.72 -10.27
N PHE A 49 19.19 14.39 -10.38
CA PHE A 49 19.37 13.69 -11.64
C PHE A 49 18.12 13.78 -12.50
N ASP A 50 18.25 14.30 -13.71
CA ASP A 50 17.17 14.29 -14.71
C ASP A 50 17.05 12.90 -15.35
N TYR A 51 16.12 12.08 -14.84
CA TYR A 51 15.91 10.72 -15.33
C TYR A 51 15.20 10.66 -16.68
N SER A 52 14.68 11.78 -17.21
CA SER A 52 14.22 11.84 -18.61
C SER A 52 15.37 11.62 -19.60
N THR A 53 16.61 11.91 -19.20
CA THR A 53 17.82 11.62 -19.99
C THR A 53 18.05 10.11 -20.16
N LYS A 54 17.45 9.29 -19.28
CA LYS A 54 17.39 7.83 -19.39
C LYS A 54 16.09 7.36 -20.05
N GLY A 55 15.20 8.26 -20.48
CA GLY A 55 13.96 7.88 -21.13
C GLY A 55 12.84 7.43 -20.20
N LEU A 56 12.99 7.66 -18.89
CA LEU A 56 11.95 7.35 -17.91
C LEU A 56 10.84 8.41 -17.96
N PRO A 57 9.56 8.03 -17.81
CA PRO A 57 8.47 8.98 -17.62
C PRO A 57 8.53 9.62 -16.22
N PRO A 58 7.88 10.77 -16.00
CA PRO A 58 7.69 11.35 -14.65
C PRO A 58 7.18 10.33 -13.64
N ALA A 59 7.68 10.40 -12.41
CA ALA A 59 7.18 9.60 -11.29
C ALA A 59 5.71 9.95 -10.97
N PRO A 60 4.89 8.97 -10.53
CA PRO A 60 3.44 9.13 -10.43
C PRO A 60 2.98 10.18 -9.41
N ASN A 61 3.79 10.46 -8.39
CA ASN A 61 3.47 11.46 -7.36
C ASN A 61 4.25 12.78 -7.54
N GLY A 62 4.90 12.96 -8.69
CA GLY A 62 5.77 14.10 -9.02
C GLY A 62 5.24 14.94 -10.17
N SER A 63 5.91 16.06 -10.43
CA SER A 63 5.54 16.98 -11.52
C SER A 63 6.66 17.23 -12.53
N ASP A 64 7.84 16.68 -12.28
CA ASP A 64 9.01 16.81 -13.14
C ASP A 64 9.69 15.43 -13.35
N THR A 65 10.96 15.45 -13.75
CA THR A 65 11.77 14.24 -13.98
C THR A 65 13.09 14.28 -13.21
N ILE A 66 13.11 14.98 -12.07
CA ILE A 66 14.29 15.20 -11.25
C ILE A 66 14.20 14.31 -10.02
N GLY A 67 15.26 13.56 -9.71
CA GLY A 67 15.27 12.73 -8.51
C GLY A 67 16.66 12.30 -8.09
N LEU A 68 16.74 11.24 -7.30
CA LEU A 68 17.99 10.61 -6.87
C LEU A 68 18.27 9.38 -7.72
N LYS A 69 19.45 9.34 -8.36
CA LYS A 69 19.96 8.13 -9.00
C LYS A 69 20.95 7.40 -8.10
N PHE A 70 20.75 6.10 -7.93
CA PHE A 70 21.72 5.17 -7.38
C PHE A 70 22.27 4.23 -8.44
N GLU A 71 23.54 3.88 -8.30
CA GLU A 71 24.25 2.86 -9.07
C GLU A 71 25.10 2.06 -8.09
N VAL A 72 25.09 0.72 -8.21
CA VAL A 72 25.93 -0.20 -7.42
C VAL A 72 26.54 -1.24 -8.36
N ASN A 73 27.72 -1.75 -8.00
CA ASN A 73 28.38 -2.91 -8.61
C ASN A 73 28.58 -2.85 -10.14
N ASN A 74 28.99 -1.69 -10.65
CA ASN A 74 29.18 -1.46 -12.09
C ASN A 74 30.62 -1.73 -12.58
N ASN A 75 31.57 -1.99 -11.68
CA ASN A 75 32.99 -2.17 -12.00
C ASN A 75 33.53 -3.51 -11.48
N ALA A 76 34.43 -4.13 -12.26
CA ALA A 76 35.13 -5.34 -11.81
C ALA A 76 36.27 -5.00 -10.81
N PRO A 77 36.61 -5.91 -9.87
CA PRO A 77 36.03 -7.23 -9.65
C PRO A 77 34.63 -7.17 -9.03
N ALA A 78 33.80 -8.18 -9.32
CA ALA A 78 32.45 -8.31 -8.80
C ALA A 78 32.46 -8.70 -7.31
N ASP A 79 31.87 -7.88 -6.45
CA ASP A 79 31.74 -8.12 -5.01
C ASP A 79 30.33 -7.70 -4.54
N ALA A 80 29.87 -8.18 -3.39
CA ALA A 80 28.64 -7.65 -2.80
C ALA A 80 28.82 -6.15 -2.45
N ASN A 81 27.79 -5.35 -2.69
CA ASN A 81 27.89 -3.90 -2.68
C ASN A 81 26.58 -3.24 -2.25
N GLY A 82 26.65 -2.15 -1.50
CA GLY A 82 25.47 -1.41 -1.05
C GLY A 82 25.65 0.10 -1.04
N ILE A 83 24.53 0.79 -1.16
CA ILE A 83 24.40 2.22 -0.92
C ILE A 83 23.13 2.52 -0.15
N VAL A 84 23.23 3.46 0.79
CA VAL A 84 22.10 4.02 1.53
C VAL A 84 22.20 5.54 1.57
N ALA A 85 21.08 6.21 1.36
CA ALA A 85 20.89 7.61 1.74
C ALA A 85 20.03 7.67 2.99
N ILE A 86 20.55 8.26 4.07
CA ILE A 86 19.86 8.40 5.35
C ILE A 86 19.43 9.85 5.55
N ASN A 87 18.15 10.08 5.83
CA ASN A 87 17.64 11.40 6.19
C ASN A 87 17.60 11.55 7.71
N SER A 88 18.66 12.11 8.28
CA SER A 88 18.80 12.26 9.74
C SER A 88 18.29 13.59 10.30
N ASN A 89 17.45 14.32 9.55
CA ASN A 89 17.01 15.66 9.93
C ASN A 89 15.88 15.66 10.96
N ALA A 90 15.15 14.56 11.07
CA ALA A 90 14.07 14.37 12.02
C ALA A 90 14.04 12.92 12.52
N THR A 91 13.59 12.72 13.75
CA THR A 91 13.27 11.41 14.31
C THR A 91 11.76 11.26 14.32
N TYR A 92 11.26 10.19 13.70
CA TYR A 92 9.84 9.87 13.65
C TYR A 92 9.48 8.88 14.76
N THR A 93 8.35 9.12 15.43
CA THR A 93 7.85 8.34 16.59
C THR A 93 6.33 8.23 16.50
N GLY A 94 5.72 7.32 17.26
CA GLY A 94 4.28 7.09 17.22
C GLY A 94 3.85 6.39 15.93
N GLN A 95 2.76 6.87 15.32
CA GLN A 95 2.28 6.39 14.03
C GLN A 95 2.69 7.36 12.92
N TYR A 96 3.32 6.84 11.88
CA TYR A 96 3.67 7.62 10.69
C TYR A 96 3.71 6.73 9.45
N THR A 97 3.66 7.35 8.28
CA THR A 97 3.81 6.65 7.01
C THR A 97 4.94 7.25 6.21
N PHE A 98 5.92 6.44 5.81
CA PHE A 98 6.95 6.83 4.86
C PHE A 98 6.60 6.29 3.46
N ARG A 99 6.59 7.17 2.47
CA ARG A 99 6.30 6.86 1.07
C ARG A 99 7.38 7.40 0.14
N VAL A 100 7.71 6.65 -0.90
CA VAL A 100 8.65 7.04 -1.94
C VAL A 100 8.33 6.34 -3.25
N ASP A 101 8.53 7.02 -4.38
CA ASP A 101 8.49 6.38 -5.70
C ASP A 101 9.88 5.84 -6.05
N ALA A 102 9.94 4.59 -6.47
CA ALA A 102 11.15 3.87 -6.80
C ALA A 102 11.06 3.25 -8.20
N TRP A 103 12.16 3.28 -8.94
CA TRP A 103 12.30 2.65 -10.25
C TRP A 103 13.62 1.91 -10.29
N LEU A 104 13.61 0.65 -10.73
CA LEU A 104 14.83 -0.13 -10.93
C LEU A 104 14.85 -0.71 -12.36
N ASN A 105 16.00 -0.60 -13.03
CA ASN A 105 16.25 -1.25 -14.31
C ASN A 105 17.16 -2.46 -14.13
N TRP A 106 17.03 -3.40 -15.06
CA TRP A 106 17.99 -4.48 -15.29
C TRP A 106 18.50 -4.46 -16.73
N ALA A 107 19.65 -5.08 -16.98
CA ALA A 107 20.37 -4.98 -18.24
C ALA A 107 20.06 -6.16 -19.17
N PRO A 108 19.25 -6.00 -20.22
CA PRO A 108 18.84 -7.10 -21.09
C PRO A 108 20.03 -7.78 -21.78
N SER A 109 19.98 -9.11 -21.88
CA SER A 109 20.99 -9.92 -22.55
C SER A 109 20.32 -10.84 -23.57
N GLY A 110 20.55 -10.62 -24.87
CA GLY A 110 20.04 -11.50 -25.93
C GLY A 110 18.51 -11.66 -26.00
N GLY A 111 17.74 -10.73 -25.42
CA GLY A 111 16.27 -10.80 -25.36
C GLY A 111 15.70 -11.57 -24.17
N THR A 112 16.52 -11.96 -23.19
CA THR A 112 16.09 -12.53 -21.90
C THR A 112 16.39 -11.58 -20.75
N ILE A 113 15.95 -11.98 -19.54
CA ILE A 113 16.38 -11.37 -18.27
C ILE A 113 17.90 -11.22 -18.26
N GLY A 114 18.35 -10.09 -17.72
CA GLY A 114 19.70 -9.60 -17.85
C GLY A 114 20.80 -10.53 -17.35
N THR A 115 22.01 -10.36 -17.90
CA THR A 115 23.20 -11.04 -17.37
C THR A 115 23.89 -10.12 -16.39
N GLY A 116 23.92 -10.53 -15.12
CA GLY A 116 24.70 -9.88 -14.07
C GLY A 116 24.04 -8.66 -13.42
N THR A 117 22.77 -8.37 -13.69
CA THR A 117 21.97 -7.44 -12.86
C THR A 117 21.24 -8.24 -11.80
N THR A 118 21.67 -8.06 -10.56
CA THR A 118 21.14 -8.72 -9.37
C THR A 118 20.82 -7.71 -8.28
N GLU A 119 20.57 -6.47 -8.69
CA GLU A 119 20.36 -5.35 -7.80
C GLU A 119 18.96 -5.37 -7.18
N PHE A 120 18.90 -4.93 -5.95
CA PHE A 120 17.70 -4.74 -5.15
C PHE A 120 17.56 -3.27 -4.83
N LEU A 121 16.35 -2.74 -4.96
CA LEU A 121 16.02 -1.36 -4.62
C LEU A 121 14.96 -1.33 -3.52
N GLY A 122 15.03 -0.35 -2.63
CA GLY A 122 13.97 -0.15 -1.67
C GLY A 122 14.25 0.94 -0.66
N ALA A 123 13.67 0.80 0.52
CA ALA A 123 13.74 1.82 1.56
C ALA A 123 13.61 1.20 2.96
N GLY A 124 13.89 2.00 3.98
CA GLY A 124 13.80 1.56 5.38
C GLY A 124 13.43 2.67 6.34
N VAL A 125 12.91 2.27 7.50
CA VAL A 125 12.48 3.13 8.61
C VAL A 125 13.15 2.68 9.91
N GLY A 126 13.35 3.61 10.84
CA GLY A 126 14.05 3.27 12.10
C GLY A 126 15.52 2.94 11.89
N HIS A 127 16.15 3.47 10.83
CA HIS A 127 17.56 3.20 10.56
C HIS A 127 18.42 3.91 11.60
N ASP A 128 19.36 3.23 12.25
CA ASP A 128 20.10 3.78 13.39
C ASP A 128 21.64 3.74 13.22
N GLY A 129 22.12 3.29 12.06
CA GLY A 129 23.54 3.01 11.83
C GLY A 129 24.13 3.71 10.59
N PRO A 130 25.40 4.13 10.61
CA PRO A 130 26.08 4.73 9.46
C PRO A 130 26.62 3.66 8.48
N LEU A 131 25.88 2.58 8.26
CA LEU A 131 26.31 1.43 7.48
C LEU A 131 25.45 1.29 6.23
N ALA A 132 26.09 0.90 5.11
CA ALA A 132 25.41 0.48 3.89
C ALA A 132 24.80 -0.91 4.07
N LEU A 133 23.81 -1.02 4.98
CA LEU A 133 23.10 -2.25 5.32
C LEU A 133 21.60 -1.96 5.50
N PRO A 134 20.74 -2.97 5.28
CA PRO A 134 19.31 -2.87 5.53
C PRO A 134 19.01 -2.97 7.04
N LEU A 135 19.29 -1.87 7.77
CA LEU A 135 18.97 -1.72 9.20
C LEU A 135 17.52 -1.24 9.39
N GLY A 136 17.02 -1.24 10.63
CA GLY A 136 15.65 -0.86 10.91
C GLY A 136 14.63 -1.89 10.39
N GLY A 137 13.43 -1.41 10.12
CA GLY A 137 12.46 -2.10 9.27
C GLY A 137 12.69 -1.72 7.81
N SER A 138 13.30 -2.61 7.03
CA SER A 138 13.68 -2.35 5.64
C SER A 138 12.98 -3.30 4.67
N PHE A 139 12.66 -2.79 3.49
CA PHE A 139 12.13 -3.59 2.38
C PHE A 139 12.91 -3.29 1.11
N VAL A 140 13.30 -4.34 0.39
CA VAL A 140 13.89 -4.24 -0.94
C VAL A 140 13.31 -5.29 -1.88
N TYR A 141 13.27 -4.98 -3.17
CA TYR A 141 12.79 -5.88 -4.21
C TYR A 141 13.76 -5.96 -5.41
N SER A 142 13.76 -7.11 -6.10
CA SER A 142 14.51 -7.30 -7.35
C SER A 142 13.71 -6.78 -8.56
N SER A 143 14.42 -6.31 -9.59
CA SER A 143 13.75 -5.79 -10.79
C SER A 143 13.43 -6.86 -11.83
N GLU A 144 14.17 -7.95 -11.82
CA GLU A 144 14.21 -8.93 -12.90
C GLU A 144 13.49 -10.25 -12.58
N GLY A 145 13.15 -10.49 -11.31
CA GLY A 145 12.38 -11.67 -10.89
C GLY A 145 13.13 -13.00 -10.95
N ASP A 146 14.46 -12.98 -11.02
CA ASP A 146 15.31 -14.18 -11.08
C ASP A 146 16.21 -14.30 -9.82
N ALA A 147 15.83 -13.67 -8.71
CA ALA A 147 16.69 -13.60 -7.53
C ALA A 147 16.61 -14.87 -6.65
N ALA A 148 16.87 -16.03 -7.24
CA ALA A 148 16.98 -17.34 -6.58
C ALA A 148 15.85 -17.62 -5.56
N ALA A 149 14.61 -17.30 -5.94
CA ALA A 149 13.39 -17.42 -5.13
C ALA A 149 13.24 -16.44 -3.95
N THR A 150 13.91 -15.29 -4.01
CA THR A 150 13.86 -14.24 -2.99
C THR A 150 13.86 -12.84 -3.59
N ASP A 151 12.82 -12.53 -4.36
CA ASP A 151 12.68 -11.24 -5.03
C ASP A 151 12.16 -10.15 -4.11
N TYR A 152 11.31 -10.49 -3.13
CA TYR A 152 10.79 -9.55 -2.13
C TYR A 152 11.45 -9.83 -0.78
N ARG A 153 12.18 -8.86 -0.22
CA ARG A 153 12.95 -9.06 1.02
C ARG A 153 12.60 -8.02 2.06
N LEU A 154 12.04 -8.50 3.16
CA LEU A 154 11.86 -7.74 4.39
C LEU A 154 13.05 -8.02 5.32
N TYR A 155 13.53 -6.97 5.98
CA TYR A 155 14.63 -7.01 6.93
C TYR A 155 14.19 -6.40 8.27
N LYS A 156 14.64 -7.03 9.35
CA LYS A 156 14.51 -6.56 10.72
C LYS A 156 15.90 -6.51 11.33
N GLU A 157 16.44 -5.31 11.54
CA GLU A 157 17.81 -5.11 12.06
C GLU A 157 18.90 -5.86 11.30
N GLY A 158 18.92 -5.73 9.98
CA GLY A 158 19.90 -6.42 9.14
C GLY A 158 19.61 -7.89 8.89
N GLU A 159 18.67 -8.49 9.62
CA GLU A 159 18.28 -9.89 9.45
C GLU A 159 17.14 -10.02 8.43
N GLN A 160 17.35 -10.84 7.40
CA GLN A 160 16.34 -11.09 6.37
C GLN A 160 15.25 -12.04 6.86
N LEU A 161 14.00 -11.59 6.85
CA LEU A 161 12.84 -12.42 7.19
C LEU A 161 12.65 -13.56 6.18
N GLN A 162 12.40 -14.76 6.70
CA GLN A 162 12.04 -15.95 5.92
C GLN A 162 10.55 -16.01 5.64
N SER A 163 10.11 -16.69 4.58
CA SER A 163 8.68 -16.83 4.28
C SER A 163 7.94 -17.48 5.47
N GLU A 164 8.57 -18.48 6.08
CA GLU A 164 8.07 -19.24 7.23
C GLU A 164 7.88 -18.41 8.51
N SER A 165 8.40 -17.18 8.57
CA SER A 165 8.12 -16.24 9.66
C SER A 165 6.64 -15.88 9.77
N GLY A 166 5.85 -16.12 8.71
CA GLY A 166 4.45 -15.71 8.63
C GLY A 166 4.25 -14.20 8.45
N GLN A 167 5.33 -13.46 8.20
CA GLN A 167 5.31 -12.00 8.08
C GLN A 167 5.13 -11.51 6.64
N TYR A 168 5.15 -12.39 5.63
CA TYR A 168 4.84 -12.05 4.23
C TYR A 168 3.36 -12.25 3.93
N ALA A 169 2.76 -11.33 3.19
CA ALA A 169 1.35 -11.41 2.81
C ALA A 169 1.07 -12.51 1.76
N ALA A 170 2.08 -12.83 0.93
CA ALA A 170 2.00 -13.89 -0.07
C ALA A 170 1.91 -15.30 0.54
N GLY A 171 2.25 -15.46 1.82
CA GLY A 171 2.12 -16.71 2.55
C GLY A 171 3.36 -17.08 3.37
N ASN A 172 3.27 -18.22 4.04
CA ASN A 172 4.26 -18.71 5.00
C ASN A 172 5.01 -19.98 4.55
N VAL A 173 4.99 -20.27 3.24
CA VAL A 173 5.64 -21.44 2.66
C VAL A 173 6.94 -21.00 1.97
N ALA A 174 7.96 -21.86 1.99
CA ALA A 174 9.18 -21.65 1.23
C ALA A 174 8.87 -21.23 -0.22
N GLY A 175 9.41 -20.09 -0.64
CA GLY A 175 9.19 -19.54 -1.98
C GLY A 175 8.05 -18.52 -2.09
N SER A 176 7.24 -18.29 -1.04
CA SER A 176 6.18 -17.26 -1.08
C SER A 176 6.69 -15.83 -1.30
N ARG A 177 7.99 -15.57 -1.19
CA ARG A 177 8.63 -14.26 -1.44
C ARG A 177 9.33 -14.16 -2.80
N ASP A 178 9.15 -15.19 -3.64
CA ASP A 178 9.54 -15.20 -5.05
C ASP A 178 8.50 -14.43 -5.86
N SER A 179 8.95 -13.60 -6.79
CA SER A 179 8.08 -12.81 -7.65
C SER A 179 7.15 -13.65 -8.52
N SER A 180 7.48 -14.91 -8.79
CA SER A 180 6.64 -15.84 -9.53
C SER A 180 5.41 -16.34 -8.76
N ASP A 181 5.30 -16.05 -7.45
CA ASP A 181 4.11 -16.37 -6.66
C ASP A 181 2.86 -15.70 -7.27
N PRO A 182 1.71 -16.42 -7.38
CA PRO A 182 0.44 -15.85 -7.84
C PRO A 182 0.04 -14.55 -7.15
N TYR A 183 0.42 -14.36 -5.89
CA TYR A 183 0.17 -13.13 -5.14
C TYR A 183 0.75 -11.90 -5.85
N TYR A 184 2.00 -11.97 -6.30
CA TYR A 184 2.67 -10.88 -7.00
C TYR A 184 2.32 -10.82 -8.48
N THR A 185 2.28 -11.96 -9.17
CA THR A 185 2.02 -11.99 -10.62
C THR A 185 0.62 -11.49 -11.00
N ASN A 186 -0.37 -11.66 -10.11
CA ASN A 186 -1.71 -11.10 -10.31
C ASN A 186 -1.73 -9.57 -10.14
N ALA A 187 -0.93 -9.04 -9.21
CA ALA A 187 -0.86 -7.60 -8.97
C ALA A 187 -0.01 -6.88 -10.03
N PHE A 188 1.10 -7.48 -10.44
CA PHE A 188 2.10 -6.92 -11.33
C PHE A 188 2.22 -7.78 -12.59
N PRO A 189 1.34 -7.59 -13.59
CA PRO A 189 1.36 -8.39 -14.81
C PRO A 189 2.59 -8.10 -15.67
N SER A 190 2.96 -9.07 -16.51
CA SER A 190 4.04 -8.90 -17.48
C SER A 190 3.70 -7.85 -18.55
N PHE A 191 4.70 -7.11 -19.03
CA PHE A 191 4.53 -6.16 -20.13
C PHE A 191 5.80 -6.05 -21.00
N ASP A 192 5.66 -5.45 -22.18
CA ASP A 192 6.78 -5.19 -23.09
C ASP A 192 7.57 -3.95 -22.62
N ILE A 193 8.86 -4.13 -22.38
CA ILE A 193 9.77 -3.07 -21.91
C ILE A 193 9.84 -1.93 -22.93
N ALA A 194 9.76 -2.24 -24.22
CA ALA A 194 9.78 -1.22 -25.27
C ALA A 194 8.56 -0.26 -25.19
N THR A 195 7.49 -0.67 -24.51
CA THR A 195 6.32 0.19 -24.25
C THR A 195 6.56 1.12 -23.06
N ALA A 196 7.24 0.64 -22.01
CA ALA A 196 7.51 1.43 -20.81
C ALA A 196 8.63 2.47 -21.02
N VAL A 197 9.67 2.12 -21.79
CA VAL A 197 10.85 2.96 -22.03
C VAL A 197 11.24 3.00 -23.52
N PRO A 198 10.38 3.55 -24.40
CA PRO A 198 10.54 3.47 -25.86
C PRO A 198 11.83 4.13 -26.38
N THR A 199 12.40 5.07 -25.62
CA THR A 199 13.62 5.81 -26.00
C THR A 199 14.90 5.13 -25.55
N GLN A 200 14.84 4.11 -24.67
CA GLN A 200 16.02 3.34 -24.27
C GLN A 200 16.47 2.34 -25.36
N GLY A 201 15.63 2.07 -26.37
CA GLY A 201 15.92 1.11 -27.43
C GLY A 201 16.01 -0.34 -26.95
N THR A 202 15.59 -0.62 -25.71
CA THR A 202 15.56 -1.94 -25.11
C THR A 202 14.32 -2.71 -25.54
N THR A 203 14.53 -3.98 -25.86
CA THR A 203 13.47 -4.93 -26.18
C THR A 203 13.49 -6.07 -25.17
N GLY A 204 12.33 -6.60 -24.83
CA GLY A 204 12.20 -7.71 -23.89
C GLY A 204 10.90 -7.62 -23.13
N THR A 205 10.63 -8.63 -22.32
CA THR A 205 9.43 -8.69 -21.48
C THR A 205 9.85 -8.47 -20.04
N GLN A 206 9.22 -7.52 -19.36
CA GLN A 206 9.26 -7.45 -17.91
C GLN A 206 8.44 -8.62 -17.37
N PRO A 207 9.03 -9.54 -16.58
CA PRO A 207 8.32 -10.69 -16.04
C PRO A 207 7.18 -10.27 -15.12
N ALA A 208 6.10 -11.06 -15.09
CA ALA A 208 5.05 -10.85 -14.12
C ALA A 208 5.61 -11.03 -12.69
N GLY A 209 5.12 -10.21 -11.77
CA GLY A 209 5.53 -10.19 -10.36
C GLY A 209 6.82 -9.44 -10.08
N ALA A 210 7.66 -9.16 -11.08
CA ALA A 210 8.93 -8.47 -10.91
C ALA A 210 8.80 -6.95 -11.02
N GLY A 211 9.58 -6.20 -10.23
CA GLY A 211 9.36 -4.77 -10.04
C GLY A 211 10.09 -3.81 -10.99
N GLY A 212 10.73 -4.32 -12.04
CA GLY A 212 11.55 -3.54 -12.96
C GLY A 212 10.76 -2.76 -14.01
N PHE A 213 11.44 -1.79 -14.65
CA PHE A 213 10.95 -1.01 -15.80
C PHE A 213 9.58 -0.34 -15.61
N GLN A 214 9.23 -0.04 -14.36
CA GLN A 214 8.01 0.67 -13.99
C GLN A 214 8.23 1.41 -12.68
N TRP A 215 7.45 2.47 -12.45
CA TRP A 215 7.40 3.12 -11.16
C TRP A 215 6.69 2.23 -10.14
N MET A 216 7.30 2.10 -8.99
CA MET A 216 6.77 1.44 -7.82
C MET A 216 6.69 2.42 -6.66
N THR A 217 5.48 2.69 -6.17
CA THR A 217 5.32 3.49 -4.96
C THR A 217 5.43 2.56 -3.76
N LEU A 218 6.44 2.77 -2.91
CA LEU A 218 6.66 2.03 -1.68
C LEU A 218 6.02 2.78 -0.51
N ASN A 219 5.37 2.07 0.41
CA ASN A 219 4.69 2.67 1.54
C ASN A 219 4.90 1.85 2.82
N PHE A 220 5.46 2.49 3.83
CA PHE A 220 5.83 1.93 5.11
C PHE A 220 4.95 2.58 6.18
N GLU A 221 3.93 1.86 6.64
CA GLU A 221 3.07 2.27 7.73
C GLU A 221 3.70 1.79 9.03
N VAL A 222 4.13 2.72 9.87
CA VAL A 222 4.91 2.44 11.07
C VAL A 222 4.09 2.78 12.29
N ASP A 223 3.92 1.83 13.19
CA ASP A 223 3.48 2.09 14.55
C ASP A 223 4.59 1.64 15.50
N THR A 224 5.18 2.59 16.22
CA THR A 224 6.31 2.34 17.14
C THR A 224 5.89 1.84 18.52
N VAL A 225 4.60 1.91 18.86
CA VAL A 225 4.09 1.66 20.23
C VAL A 225 3.11 0.50 20.31
N ALA A 226 2.41 0.17 19.22
CA ALA A 226 1.49 -0.95 19.19
C ALA A 226 2.23 -2.29 19.12
N ILE A 227 1.60 -3.33 19.68
CA ILE A 227 2.03 -4.72 19.45
C ILE A 227 1.55 -5.12 18.07
N GLY A 228 2.46 -5.66 17.25
CA GLY A 228 2.11 -6.05 15.89
C GLY A 228 1.15 -7.26 15.82
N PRO A 229 0.54 -7.47 14.65
CA PRO A 229 -0.56 -8.43 14.49
C PRO A 229 -0.12 -9.90 14.47
N SER A 230 1.18 -10.18 14.32
CA SER A 230 1.75 -11.51 14.11
C SER A 230 2.63 -11.97 15.28
N GLY A 231 2.56 -11.28 16.41
CA GLY A 231 3.43 -11.48 17.55
C GLY A 231 3.19 -12.70 18.42
N THR A 232 4.28 -13.17 19.04
CA THR A 232 4.27 -14.09 20.18
C THR A 232 4.85 -13.47 21.46
N THR A 233 5.50 -12.31 21.35
CA THR A 233 6.04 -11.52 22.46
C THR A 233 5.21 -10.25 22.68
N THR A 234 5.69 -9.36 23.56
CA THR A 234 5.07 -8.06 23.83
C THR A 234 5.99 -6.90 23.42
N ASP A 235 6.94 -7.16 22.53
CA ASP A 235 7.84 -6.12 22.04
C ASP A 235 7.07 -5.19 21.09
N PRO A 236 6.96 -3.89 21.38
CA PRO A 236 6.20 -2.98 20.56
C PRO A 236 6.91 -2.65 19.25
N GLY A 237 6.13 -2.27 18.25
CA GLY A 237 6.63 -1.82 16.97
C GLY A 237 6.25 -2.74 15.82
N TYR A 238 5.63 -2.21 14.79
CA TYR A 238 5.55 -2.89 13.50
C TYR A 238 5.66 -1.92 12.32
N VAL A 239 6.07 -2.46 11.18
CA VAL A 239 6.08 -1.78 9.89
C VAL A 239 5.29 -2.61 8.90
N ARG A 240 4.16 -2.11 8.43
CA ARG A 240 3.45 -2.71 7.31
C ARG A 240 3.95 -2.09 6.02
N VAL A 241 4.45 -2.94 5.13
CA VAL A 241 5.00 -2.52 3.84
C VAL A 241 3.98 -2.84 2.75
N SER A 242 3.62 -1.85 1.95
CA SER A 242 2.82 -2.01 0.74
C SER A 242 3.52 -1.38 -0.47
N MET A 243 3.14 -1.84 -1.64
CA MET A 243 3.77 -1.49 -2.91
C MET A 243 2.70 -1.37 -4.00
N GLN A 244 2.76 -0.31 -4.79
CA GLN A 244 1.86 -0.06 -5.91
C GLN A 244 2.62 0.05 -7.22
N SER A 245 2.13 -0.65 -8.25
CA SER A 245 2.64 -0.52 -9.62
C SER A 245 1.94 0.62 -10.35
N ALA A 246 2.71 1.53 -10.95
CA ALA A 246 2.17 2.54 -11.84
C ALA A 246 1.69 1.96 -13.19
N ASN A 247 2.19 0.78 -13.58
CA ASN A 247 1.83 0.14 -14.84
C ASN A 247 0.44 -0.54 -14.74
N SER A 248 0.17 -1.27 -13.66
CA SER A 248 -1.14 -1.91 -13.46
C SER A 248 -2.12 -1.08 -12.65
N GLY A 249 -1.63 -0.13 -11.85
CA GLY A 249 -2.40 0.60 -10.84
C GLY A 249 -2.69 -0.19 -9.57
N ASN A 250 -2.36 -1.49 -9.54
CA ASN A 250 -2.63 -2.37 -8.41
C ASN A 250 -1.65 -2.09 -7.27
N ALA A 251 -2.18 -2.09 -6.05
CA ALA A 251 -1.42 -2.04 -4.81
C ALA A 251 -1.62 -3.33 -4.02
N ILE A 252 -0.56 -3.81 -3.37
CA ILE A 252 -0.60 -4.97 -2.48
C ILE A 252 0.20 -4.70 -1.21
N ILE A 253 -0.11 -5.44 -0.15
CA ILE A 253 0.73 -5.51 1.05
C ILE A 253 1.86 -6.51 0.73
N ILE A 254 3.11 -6.14 0.97
CA ILE A 254 4.23 -7.07 0.84
C ILE A 254 4.33 -7.94 2.10
N GLY A 255 4.22 -7.31 3.26
CA GLY A 255 4.23 -7.98 4.55
C GLY A 255 4.30 -7.01 5.72
N THR A 256 4.40 -7.54 6.93
CA THR A 256 4.52 -6.78 8.17
C THR A 256 5.77 -7.21 8.92
N ILE A 257 6.73 -6.31 9.07
CA ILE A 257 7.88 -6.49 9.96
C ILE A 257 7.39 -6.19 11.37
N ASP A 258 7.29 -7.21 12.22
CA ASP A 258 6.61 -7.14 13.51
C ASP A 258 7.57 -7.44 14.65
N ASN A 259 7.92 -6.47 15.49
CA ASN A 259 8.83 -6.65 16.63
C ASN A 259 8.35 -7.71 17.62
N SER A 260 7.03 -7.88 17.74
CA SER A 260 6.46 -8.89 18.62
C SER A 260 6.60 -10.31 18.08
N ASN A 261 7.01 -10.48 16.82
CA ASN A 261 7.42 -11.77 16.28
C ASN A 261 8.88 -12.09 16.68
N GLY A 262 9.04 -13.07 17.58
CA GLY A 262 10.29 -13.42 18.26
C GLY A 262 11.38 -14.09 17.41
N ASP A 263 11.32 -13.95 16.08
CA ASP A 263 12.28 -14.53 15.14
C ASP A 263 13.68 -13.87 15.22
N PHE A 264 13.72 -12.55 15.44
CA PHE A 264 14.94 -11.73 15.47
C PHE A 264 14.85 -10.58 16.47
N THR A 265 15.97 -9.90 16.71
CA THR A 265 16.06 -8.68 17.53
C THR A 265 15.07 -7.62 17.04
N ALA A 266 14.35 -7.00 17.97
CA ALA A 266 13.43 -5.92 17.65
C ALA A 266 14.15 -4.74 16.97
N ALA A 267 13.54 -4.20 15.92
CA ALA A 267 14.00 -3.01 15.23
C ALA A 267 13.67 -1.74 16.01
N PRO A 268 14.59 -0.77 16.15
CA PRO A 268 14.30 0.53 16.73
C PRO A 268 13.54 1.37 15.69
N LEU A 269 12.23 1.15 15.62
CA LEU A 269 11.37 1.81 14.62
C LEU A 269 11.18 3.32 14.87
N GLU A 270 11.52 3.79 16.08
CA GLU A 270 11.78 5.21 16.31
C GLU A 270 13.11 5.60 15.67
N GLY A 271 13.08 6.47 14.67
CA GLY A 271 14.33 6.78 13.99
C GLY A 271 14.14 7.57 12.71
N VAL A 272 15.07 7.37 11.81
CA VAL A 272 15.17 8.09 10.54
C VAL A 272 14.75 7.19 9.38
N ILE A 273 14.49 7.82 8.23
CA ILE A 273 14.17 7.10 6.99
C ILE A 273 15.42 6.93 6.12
N SER A 274 15.41 5.90 5.29
CA SER A 274 16.52 5.58 4.39
C SER A 274 16.03 5.11 3.02
N LEU A 275 16.80 5.45 1.99
CA LEU A 275 16.67 4.92 0.63
C LEU A 275 17.85 4.00 0.38
N VAL A 276 17.63 2.81 -0.17
CA VAL A 276 18.66 1.77 -0.27
C VAL A 276 18.71 1.11 -1.64
N MET A 277 19.92 0.75 -2.07
CA MET A 277 20.14 -0.16 -3.19
C MET A 277 21.29 -1.12 -2.86
N PHE A 278 21.13 -2.39 -3.19
CA PHE A 278 22.10 -3.44 -2.88
C PHE A 278 22.30 -4.37 -4.07
N ASP A 279 23.53 -4.78 -4.31
CA ASP A 279 23.81 -6.03 -4.98
C ASP A 279 24.36 -7.02 -3.94
N PHE A 280 23.55 -8.02 -3.60
CA PHE A 280 23.93 -9.04 -2.62
C PHE A 280 24.87 -10.10 -3.21
N PHE A 281 25.14 -10.05 -4.50
CA PHE A 281 25.85 -11.07 -5.24
C PHE A 281 27.15 -10.52 -5.82
N SER A 282 28.10 -11.41 -6.05
CA SER A 282 29.30 -11.09 -6.83
C SER A 282 28.96 -11.08 -8.32
N SER A 283 28.19 -10.09 -8.75
CA SER A 283 27.79 -9.84 -10.15
C SER A 283 28.41 -8.56 -10.68
N VAL A 284 28.54 -8.43 -12.00
CA VAL A 284 28.63 -7.10 -12.62
C VAL A 284 27.78 -7.17 -13.89
N THR A 285 26.97 -6.15 -14.09
CA THR A 285 26.18 -6.04 -15.32
C THR A 285 27.07 -5.97 -16.56
N LEU A 286 26.65 -6.63 -17.64
CA LEU A 286 27.31 -6.45 -18.94
C LEU A 286 26.97 -5.11 -19.60
N ASN A 287 25.99 -4.38 -19.08
CA ASN A 287 25.59 -3.08 -19.59
C ASN A 287 25.22 -2.08 -18.46
N PRO A 288 26.23 -1.36 -17.93
CA PRO A 288 26.06 -0.35 -16.87
C PRO A 288 25.07 0.77 -17.20
N ALA A 289 24.72 0.98 -18.48
CA ALA A 289 23.74 1.99 -18.84
C ALA A 289 22.33 1.71 -18.26
N PHE A 290 22.06 0.45 -17.89
CA PHE A 290 20.79 -0.05 -17.34
C PHE A 290 20.85 -0.43 -15.86
N ALA A 291 22.02 -0.57 -15.24
CA ALA A 291 22.11 -0.91 -13.81
C ALA A 291 22.05 0.36 -12.96
N PHE A 292 20.84 0.86 -12.76
CA PHE A 292 20.57 2.02 -11.93
C PHE A 292 19.19 1.93 -11.27
N GLY A 293 19.10 2.48 -10.05
CA GLY A 293 17.84 2.78 -9.37
C GLY A 293 17.57 4.28 -9.37
N ILE A 294 16.29 4.67 -9.43
CA ILE A 294 15.84 6.05 -9.26
C ILE A 294 14.85 6.10 -8.09
N PHE A 295 14.98 7.14 -7.27
CA PHE A 295 13.98 7.54 -6.29
C PHE A 295 13.44 8.94 -6.58
N ASP A 296 12.19 9.18 -6.23
CA ASP A 296 11.51 10.47 -6.32
C ASP A 296 10.36 10.56 -5.28
N ASN A 297 9.84 11.76 -5.04
CA ASN A 297 8.63 12.05 -4.25
C ASN A 297 8.64 11.43 -2.84
N VAL A 298 9.70 11.68 -2.07
CA VAL A 298 9.75 11.25 -0.67
C VAL A 298 8.71 12.00 0.15
N GLN A 299 7.91 11.27 0.92
CA GLN A 299 6.91 11.81 1.83
C GLN A 299 6.95 11.08 3.17
N VAL A 300 6.87 11.84 4.26
CA VAL A 300 6.50 11.30 5.56
C VAL A 300 5.22 11.97 6.01
N LEU A 301 4.22 11.15 6.32
CA LEU A 301 2.88 11.53 6.73
C LEU A 301 2.65 11.15 8.19
N ASP A 302 1.84 11.96 8.87
CA ASP A 302 1.35 11.67 10.22
C ASP A 302 0.27 10.59 10.17
N GLY A 303 0.38 9.58 11.04
CA GLY A 303 -0.53 8.43 11.09
C GLY A 303 -0.24 7.33 10.06
N LEU A 304 -1.10 6.30 10.09
CA LEU A 304 -1.06 5.17 9.16
C LEU A 304 -1.91 5.48 7.94
N VAL A 305 -1.25 5.63 6.79
CA VAL A 305 -1.86 6.07 5.52
C VAL A 305 -1.57 4.99 4.48
N PRO A 306 -2.47 4.01 4.31
CA PRO A 306 -2.19 2.87 3.46
C PRO A 306 -2.29 3.21 1.96
N LEU A 307 -1.55 2.49 1.11
CA LEU A 307 -1.73 2.52 -0.35
C LEU A 307 -2.91 1.65 -0.80
N VAL A 308 -3.05 0.51 -0.13
CA VAL A 308 -4.21 -0.37 -0.26
C VAL A 308 -5.15 0.10 0.83
N PRO A 309 -6.26 0.80 0.54
CA PRO A 309 -7.26 1.07 1.59
C PRO A 309 -7.49 -0.26 2.30
N GLU A 310 -7.19 -0.33 3.60
CA GLU A 310 -7.57 -1.53 4.33
C GLU A 310 -9.06 -1.70 4.03
N GLY A 311 -9.43 -2.85 3.44
CA GLY A 311 -10.84 -3.21 3.35
C GLY A 311 -11.37 -2.99 4.75
N LEU A 312 -12.31 -2.05 4.89
CA LEU A 312 -12.76 -1.63 6.21
C LEU A 312 -13.16 -2.91 6.93
N ALA A 313 -12.77 -3.09 8.19
CA ALA A 313 -13.10 -4.35 8.86
C ALA A 313 -14.63 -4.53 8.85
N GLY A 314 -15.17 -5.48 8.09
CA GLY A 314 -16.61 -5.60 7.84
C GLY A 314 -17.08 -5.24 6.43
N ASP A 315 -16.22 -4.67 5.57
CA ASP A 315 -16.38 -4.49 4.12
C ASP A 315 -16.08 -5.84 3.45
N PHE A 316 -17.14 -6.63 3.28
CA PHE A 316 -17.05 -8.00 2.81
C PHE A 316 -17.21 -8.11 1.30
N ASP A 317 -17.70 -7.07 0.63
CA ASP A 317 -17.77 -7.02 -0.83
C ASP A 317 -16.70 -6.12 -1.49
N ASN A 318 -15.83 -5.52 -0.67
CA ASN A 318 -14.68 -4.70 -1.04
C ASN A 318 -15.07 -3.44 -1.82
N ASP A 319 -16.24 -2.85 -1.53
CA ASP A 319 -16.70 -1.62 -2.18
C ASP A 319 -16.31 -0.33 -1.43
N SER A 320 -15.48 -0.47 -0.38
CA SER A 320 -14.91 0.60 0.43
C SER A 320 -15.91 1.34 1.34
N ASP A 321 -17.07 0.74 1.61
CA ASP A 321 -17.91 1.07 2.75
C ASP A 321 -18.29 -0.19 3.57
N VAL A 322 -18.94 0.03 4.72
CA VAL A 322 -19.44 -1.07 5.56
C VAL A 322 -20.93 -0.88 5.75
N ASP A 323 -21.74 -1.58 4.96
CA ASP A 323 -23.16 -1.34 4.85
C ASP A 323 -24.01 -2.63 4.84
N GLY A 324 -25.26 -2.53 4.36
CA GLY A 324 -26.15 -3.69 4.31
C GLY A 324 -25.74 -4.73 3.28
N ASN A 325 -25.03 -4.35 2.22
CA ASN A 325 -24.54 -5.20 1.15
C ASN A 325 -23.43 -6.13 1.65
N ASP A 326 -22.53 -5.62 2.48
CA ASP A 326 -21.54 -6.44 3.17
C ASP A 326 -22.18 -7.50 4.05
N PHE A 327 -23.19 -7.10 4.82
CA PHE A 327 -23.92 -8.05 5.65
C PHE A 327 -24.57 -9.15 4.81
N LEU A 328 -25.06 -8.82 3.61
CA LEU A 328 -25.60 -9.81 2.67
C LEU A 328 -24.51 -10.75 2.14
N VAL A 329 -23.30 -10.26 1.89
CA VAL A 329 -22.16 -11.11 1.50
C VAL A 329 -21.78 -12.04 2.64
N TRP A 330 -21.70 -11.55 3.87
CA TRP A 330 -21.45 -12.37 5.05
C TRP A 330 -22.54 -13.41 5.30
N GLN A 331 -23.82 -13.04 5.15
CA GLN A 331 -24.93 -13.98 5.29
C GLN A 331 -24.88 -15.14 4.27
N ARG A 332 -24.34 -14.87 3.08
CA ARG A 332 -24.16 -15.89 2.03
C ARG A 332 -22.90 -16.72 2.24
N ASN A 333 -21.88 -16.16 2.87
CA ASN A 333 -20.65 -16.85 3.22
C ASN A 333 -20.07 -16.28 4.53
N THR A 334 -20.36 -16.92 5.66
CA THR A 334 -19.86 -16.45 6.96
C THR A 334 -18.35 -16.61 7.15
N SER A 335 -17.65 -17.17 6.17
CA SER A 335 -16.19 -17.33 6.18
C SER A 335 -15.46 -16.10 5.62
N VAL A 336 -16.18 -15.10 5.09
CA VAL A 336 -15.57 -13.85 4.58
C VAL A 336 -15.02 -12.96 5.69
N GLY A 337 -15.46 -13.15 6.94
CA GLY A 337 -14.96 -12.40 8.09
C GLY A 337 -15.85 -12.50 9.32
N SER A 338 -15.52 -11.76 10.37
CA SER A 338 -16.27 -11.78 11.62
C SER A 338 -17.47 -10.84 11.58
N LEU A 339 -18.64 -11.32 12.04
CA LEU A 339 -19.81 -10.46 12.20
C LEU A 339 -19.54 -9.26 13.13
N ASN A 340 -18.63 -9.43 14.11
CA ASN A 340 -18.25 -8.35 15.02
C ASN A 340 -17.56 -7.19 14.30
N ASP A 341 -16.81 -7.48 13.23
CA ASP A 341 -16.11 -6.47 12.44
C ASP A 341 -17.12 -5.60 11.72
N TRP A 342 -18.11 -6.21 11.06
CA TRP A 342 -19.24 -5.50 10.46
C TRP A 342 -20.04 -4.68 11.48
N GLN A 343 -20.38 -5.26 12.64
CA GLN A 343 -21.15 -4.55 13.68
C GLN A 343 -20.42 -3.33 14.23
N THR A 344 -19.10 -3.41 14.34
CA THR A 344 -18.26 -2.34 14.88
C THR A 344 -18.10 -1.20 13.86
N ASN A 345 -18.07 -1.53 12.57
CA ASN A 345 -17.75 -0.57 11.51
C ASN A 345 -18.95 -0.16 10.64
N TYR A 346 -20.16 -0.67 10.89
CA TYR A 346 -21.36 -0.34 10.12
C TYR A 346 -21.58 1.18 9.99
N GLY A 347 -21.68 1.66 8.75
CA GLY A 347 -21.79 3.09 8.42
C GLY A 347 -20.45 3.82 8.24
N SER A 348 -19.33 3.10 8.22
CA SER A 348 -18.00 3.65 7.89
C SER A 348 -17.73 3.58 6.38
N GLY A 349 -16.80 4.39 5.87
CA GLY A 349 -16.31 4.33 4.48
C GLY A 349 -16.82 5.40 3.52
N VAL A 350 -16.32 5.34 2.28
CA VAL A 350 -16.53 6.36 1.24
C VAL A 350 -17.77 6.01 0.41
N GLY A 351 -18.95 6.29 0.96
CA GLY A 351 -20.22 5.91 0.32
C GLY A 351 -21.46 6.21 1.15
N THR A 352 -21.30 6.53 2.43
CA THR A 352 -22.39 6.73 3.39
C THR A 352 -23.08 8.09 3.27
N SER A 353 -23.61 8.40 2.09
CA SER A 353 -24.72 9.34 1.93
C SER A 353 -26.03 8.58 1.75
N VAL A 354 -26.36 7.67 2.66
CA VAL A 354 -27.77 7.31 2.83
C VAL A 354 -28.39 8.45 3.64
N ALA A 355 -28.85 9.49 2.94
CA ALA A 355 -29.85 10.36 3.54
C ALA A 355 -30.97 9.41 4.01
N ALA A 356 -31.11 9.23 5.32
CA ALA A 356 -32.28 8.61 5.90
C ALA A 356 -33.47 9.49 5.48
N THR A 357 -34.06 9.20 4.33
CA THR A 357 -35.37 9.74 4.00
C THR A 357 -36.24 9.28 5.16
N ALA A 358 -36.64 10.23 6.01
CA ALA A 358 -37.49 9.94 7.15
C ALA A 358 -38.66 9.14 6.58
N VAL A 359 -38.71 7.85 6.91
CA VAL A 359 -39.81 6.99 6.52
C VAL A 359 -41.03 7.68 7.11
N PRO A 360 -41.97 8.18 6.29
CA PRO A 360 -43.11 8.90 6.82
C PRO A 360 -43.82 7.97 7.78
N GLU A 361 -43.79 8.30 9.07
CA GLU A 361 -44.56 7.55 10.04
C GLU A 361 -46.01 7.56 9.55
N PRO A 362 -46.71 6.40 9.54
CA PRO A 362 -48.11 6.38 9.18
C PRO A 362 -48.84 7.33 10.12
N SER A 363 -49.28 8.47 9.58
CA SER A 363 -49.90 9.54 10.37
C SER A 363 -50.89 8.93 11.37
N PRO A 364 -50.81 9.24 12.69
CA PRO A 364 -51.67 8.63 13.71
C PRO A 364 -53.16 8.78 13.39
N LEU A 365 -53.50 9.83 12.64
CA LEU A 365 -54.84 10.09 12.10
C LEU A 365 -55.33 8.99 11.15
N LEU A 366 -54.46 8.44 10.30
CA LEU A 366 -54.80 7.37 9.37
C LEU A 366 -55.05 6.05 10.11
N MET A 367 -54.26 5.75 11.15
CA MET A 367 -54.51 4.58 12.02
C MET A 367 -55.79 4.71 12.85
N LEU A 368 -56.09 5.91 13.35
CA LEU A 368 -57.36 6.19 14.04
C LEU A 368 -58.56 6.09 13.11
N LEU A 369 -58.43 6.55 11.85
CA LEU A 369 -59.48 6.44 10.84
C LEU A 369 -59.73 4.99 10.40
N THR A 370 -58.68 4.17 10.22
CA THR A 370 -58.87 2.75 9.86
C THR A 370 -59.49 1.95 11.01
N LEU A 371 -59.12 2.22 12.27
CA LEU A 371 -59.80 1.63 13.43
C LEU A 371 -61.26 2.09 13.56
N ALA A 372 -61.54 3.37 13.30
CA ALA A 372 -62.91 3.89 13.33
C ALA A 372 -63.79 3.28 12.23
N PHE A 373 -63.26 3.10 11.02
CA PHE A 373 -63.97 2.41 9.94
C PHE A 373 -64.20 0.93 10.25
N ALA A 374 -63.21 0.22 10.81
CA ALA A 374 -63.37 -1.17 11.20
C ALA A 374 -64.46 -1.35 12.26
N THR A 375 -64.50 -0.50 13.28
CA THR A 375 -65.52 -0.57 14.36
C THR A 375 -66.94 -0.20 13.89
N LEU A 376 -67.06 0.70 12.92
CA LEU A 376 -68.35 1.04 12.29
C LEU A 376 -68.89 -0.10 11.40
N LEU A 377 -68.01 -0.81 10.69
CA LEU A 377 -68.39 -1.97 9.87
C LEU A 377 -68.85 -3.16 10.73
N PHE A 378 -68.24 -3.38 11.90
CA PHE A 378 -68.71 -4.41 12.84
C PHE A 378 -70.06 -4.08 13.50
N ARG A 379 -70.42 -2.79 13.62
CA ARG A 379 -71.72 -2.36 14.17
C ARG A 379 -72.87 -2.41 13.17
N ALA A 380 -72.58 -2.39 11.87
CA ALA A 380 -73.59 -2.35 10.81
C ALA A 380 -74.04 -3.75 10.33
N MET A 381 -73.46 -4.83 10.85
CA MET A 381 -73.95 -6.19 10.54
C MET A 381 -75.31 -6.42 11.23
N PRO A 382 -76.41 -6.63 10.48
CA PRO A 382 -77.70 -6.96 11.06
C PRO A 382 -77.59 -8.33 11.77
N ALA A 383 -78.19 -8.44 12.95
CA ALA A 383 -78.27 -9.72 13.66
C ALA A 383 -78.87 -10.79 12.73
N PRO A 384 -78.34 -12.04 12.74
CA PRO A 384 -78.93 -13.11 11.97
C PRO A 384 -80.39 -13.30 12.41
N ASN A 385 -81.33 -13.22 11.47
CA ASN A 385 -82.73 -13.54 11.73
C ASN A 385 -82.81 -14.98 12.25
N THR A 386 -83.15 -15.15 13.53
CA THR A 386 -83.52 -16.44 14.10
C THR A 386 -84.80 -16.92 13.39
N PRO A 387 -84.79 -18.08 12.71
CA PRO A 387 -86.00 -18.62 12.13
C PRO A 387 -86.92 -19.16 13.24
N ASN A 388 -88.14 -18.64 13.32
CA ASN A 388 -89.20 -19.23 14.13
C ASN A 388 -89.64 -20.56 13.51
N ARG A 389 -89.32 -21.68 14.17
CA ARG A 389 -90.27 -22.76 14.48
C ARG A 389 -89.72 -23.69 15.54
#